data_AF-A0A817VM36-F1
#
_entry.id   AF-A0A817VM36-F1
#
_cell.length_a   1.000
_cell.length_b   1.000
_cell.length_c   1.000
_cell.angle_alpha   90.00
_cell.angle_beta   90.00
_cell.angle_gamma   90.00
#
_symmetry.space_group_name_H-M   'P 1'
#
loop_
_entity.id
_entity.type
_entity.pdbx_description
1 polymer ?
#
loop_
_entity_poly.entity_id
_entity_poly.type
_entity_poly.pdbx_seq_one_letter_code
_entity_poly.pdbx_strand_id
1 'polypeptide(L)'
;MGRTTIVVAHRLSTIRNADLILTMKTHSDIVEMGTHSQLILKKGHYFQLAQAQQQDPNSDTHDEEIFCDNQSVQEAGEPEWVYILFGTFASMLAGATAPVVGIIFSSLYHQYANTDLANQVRQTRNLAVIMICLHIAGGIFTWATTWAFAISGERLTRRMRLAAFAAVLRQEVGWFDMEENSVSVLTTQLSVDAAALKVRIYHESI
;
A
#
# COMPACT_ATOMS: atom_id res chain seq x y z
N MET A 1 -30.50 -48.32 2.55
CA MET A 1 -29.82 -49.22 1.59
C MET A 1 -28.54 -48.55 1.15
N GLY A 2 -27.37 -49.09 1.56
CA GLY A 2 -26.07 -48.54 1.18
C GLY A 2 -25.78 -48.77 -0.30
N ARG A 3 -25.06 -47.84 -0.94
CA ARG A 3 -24.59 -47.95 -2.33
C ARG A 3 -23.10 -48.28 -2.33
N THR A 4 -22.66 -49.14 -3.23
CA THR A 4 -21.24 -49.34 -3.50
C THR A 4 -20.76 -48.24 -4.45
N THR A 5 -19.76 -47.46 -4.03
CA THR A 5 -19.19 -46.37 -4.82
C THR A 5 -17.72 -46.65 -5.08
N ILE A 6 -17.30 -46.55 -6.34
CA ILE A 6 -15.89 -46.62 -6.75
C ILE A 6 -15.48 -45.22 -7.17
N VAL A 7 -14.40 -44.70 -6.59
CA VAL A 7 -13.88 -43.36 -6.87
C VAL A 7 -12.43 -43.49 -7.33
N VAL A 8 -12.12 -42.90 -8.49
CA VAL A 8 -10.75 -42.71 -8.97
C VAL A 8 -10.38 -41.25 -8.71
N ALA A 9 -9.41 -41.01 -7.83
CA ALA A 9 -9.04 -39.66 -7.42
C ALA A 9 -7.57 -39.36 -7.72
N HIS A 10 -7.32 -38.14 -8.19
CA HIS A 10 -5.97 -37.59 -8.31
C HIS A 10 -5.54 -36.85 -7.03
N ARG A 11 -6.49 -36.30 -6.26
CA ARG A 11 -6.24 -35.61 -4.98
C ARG A 11 -6.45 -36.59 -3.82
N LEU A 12 -5.40 -36.86 -3.04
CA LEU A 12 -5.49 -37.82 -1.94
C LEU A 12 -6.45 -37.39 -0.82
N SER A 13 -6.71 -36.09 -0.66
CA SER A 13 -7.65 -35.55 0.33
C SER A 13 -9.08 -36.08 0.13
N THR A 14 -9.48 -36.35 -1.11
CA THR A 14 -10.84 -36.79 -1.46
C THR A 14 -11.10 -38.26 -1.16
N ILE A 15 -10.05 -39.07 -1.01
CA ILE A 15 -10.12 -40.52 -0.76
C ILE A 15 -9.63 -40.92 0.64
N ARG A 16 -9.30 -39.95 1.50
CA ARG A 16 -8.79 -40.19 2.86
C ARG A 16 -9.76 -40.98 3.73
N ASN A 17 -11.06 -40.73 3.58
CA ASN A 17 -12.13 -41.37 4.35
C ASN A 17 -12.73 -42.61 3.65
N ALA A 18 -12.08 -43.13 2.60
CA ALA A 18 -12.56 -44.33 1.94
C ALA A 18 -12.37 -45.56 2.84
N ASP A 19 -13.38 -46.44 2.85
CA ASP A 19 -13.33 -47.71 3.59
C ASP A 19 -12.20 -48.63 3.07
N LEU A 20 -11.87 -48.50 1.78
CA LEU A 20 -10.80 -49.24 1.12
C LEU A 20 -10.11 -48.38 0.06
N ILE A 21 -8.79 -48.27 0.14
CA ILE A 21 -7.95 -47.61 -0.86
C ILE A 21 -7.11 -48.65 -1.58
N LEU A 22 -7.09 -48.57 -2.92
CA LEU A 22 -6.30 -49.41 -3.81
C LEU A 22 -5.29 -48.52 -4.53
N THR A 23 -4.00 -48.81 -4.38
CA THR A 23 -2.93 -48.09 -5.06
C THR A 23 -2.39 -48.94 -6.20
N MET A 24 -2.42 -48.39 -7.41
CA MET A 24 -1.95 -49.04 -8.63
C MET A 24 -0.65 -48.41 -9.11
N LYS A 25 0.26 -49.23 -9.64
CA LYS A 25 1.48 -48.79 -10.32
C LYS A 25 1.29 -48.88 -11.84
N THR A 26 2.11 -48.19 -12.61
CA THR A 26 2.10 -48.22 -14.07
C THR A 26 2.13 -49.67 -14.57
N HIS A 27 1.09 -50.07 -15.32
CA HIS A 27 0.76 -51.44 -15.80
C HIS A 27 -0.11 -52.35 -14.90
N SER A 28 -1.33 -51.90 -14.57
CA SER A 28 -2.46 -52.75 -14.13
C SER A 28 -2.29 -53.55 -12.82
N ASP A 29 -1.15 -53.46 -12.15
CA ASP A 29 -0.91 -54.16 -10.90
C ASP A 29 -1.34 -53.32 -9.70
N ILE A 30 -2.18 -53.92 -8.85
CA ILE A 30 -2.54 -53.38 -7.53
C ILE A 30 -1.35 -53.67 -6.62
N VAL A 31 -0.65 -52.62 -6.22
CA VAL A 31 0.57 -52.74 -5.41
C VAL A 31 0.24 -52.69 -3.93
N GLU A 32 -0.78 -51.92 -3.54
CA GLU A 32 -1.13 -51.73 -2.13
C GLU A 32 -2.65 -51.62 -1.93
N MET A 33 -3.13 -52.21 -0.84
CA MET A 33 -4.52 -52.17 -0.42
C MET A 33 -4.61 -51.96 1.09
N GLY A 34 -5.53 -51.10 1.54
CA GLY A 34 -5.81 -50.87 2.95
C GLY A 34 -6.56 -49.57 3.21
N THR A 35 -6.70 -49.21 4.47
CA THR A 35 -7.20 -47.88 4.86
C THR A 35 -6.07 -46.85 4.82
N HIS A 36 -6.41 -45.55 4.82
CA HIS A 36 -5.43 -44.47 4.83
C HIS A 36 -4.37 -44.66 5.92
N SER A 37 -4.78 -44.91 7.17
CA SER A 37 -3.85 -45.08 8.30
C SER A 37 -2.90 -46.27 8.12
N GLN A 38 -3.39 -47.38 7.56
CA GLN A 38 -2.57 -48.57 7.32
C GLN A 38 -1.55 -48.33 6.20
N LEU A 39 -1.94 -47.63 5.13
CA LEU A 39 -1.07 -47.35 3.99
C LEU A 39 0.00 -46.30 4.32
N ILE A 40 -0.33 -45.30 5.13
CA ILE A 40 0.65 -44.34 5.65
C ILE A 40 1.71 -45.04 6.52
N LEU A 41 1.28 -45.98 7.37
CA LEU A 41 2.19 -46.71 8.26
C LEU A 41 3.14 -47.65 7.51
N LYS A 42 2.69 -48.20 6.37
CA LYS A 42 3.51 -49.05 5.48
C LYS A 42 4.61 -48.27 4.75
N LYS A 43 4.56 -46.93 4.71
CA LYS A 43 5.51 -46.06 4.00
C LYS A 43 5.80 -46.49 2.55
N GLY A 44 4.77 -46.99 1.88
CA GLY A 44 4.85 -47.54 0.53
C GLY A 44 4.57 -46.53 -0.58
N HIS A 45 4.07 -47.01 -1.72
CA HIS A 45 3.76 -46.18 -2.90
C HIS A 45 2.67 -45.14 -2.61
N TYR A 46 1.65 -45.49 -1.83
CA TYR A 46 0.62 -44.55 -1.38
C TYR A 46 1.23 -43.41 -0.53
N PHE A 47 2.16 -43.74 0.36
CA PHE A 47 2.83 -42.76 1.23
C PHE A 47 3.69 -41.78 0.43
N GLN A 48 4.41 -42.25 -0.59
CA GLN A 48 5.20 -41.38 -1.47
C GLN A 48 4.31 -40.38 -2.22
N LEU A 49 3.15 -40.84 -2.72
CA LEU A 49 2.16 -39.96 -3.35
C LEU A 49 1.57 -38.96 -2.36
N ALA A 50 1.32 -39.38 -1.12
CA ALA A 50 0.83 -38.51 -0.05
C ALA A 50 1.85 -37.44 0.34
N GLN A 51 3.12 -37.81 0.46
CA GLN A 51 4.19 -36.88 0.79
C GLN A 51 4.43 -35.86 -0.34
N ALA A 52 4.42 -36.32 -1.60
CA ALA A 52 4.55 -35.45 -2.77
C ALA A 52 3.38 -34.45 -2.92
N GLN A 53 2.20 -34.80 -2.42
CA GLN A 53 1.04 -33.90 -2.37
C GLN A 53 0.94 -33.07 -1.07
N GLN A 54 1.76 -33.38 -0.06
CA GLN A 54 1.84 -32.61 1.20
C GLN A 54 2.97 -31.57 1.18
N GLN A 55 3.95 -31.70 0.29
CA GLN A 55 4.92 -30.65 -0.01
C GLN A 55 4.30 -29.60 -0.95
N ASP A 56 3.33 -28.85 -0.44
CA ASP A 56 3.17 -27.45 -0.85
C ASP A 56 4.25 -26.60 -0.14
N PRO A 57 4.80 -25.56 -0.79
CA PRO A 57 6.10 -24.97 -0.48
C PRO A 57 6.09 -23.96 0.70
N ASN A 58 5.34 -24.21 1.77
CA ASN A 58 5.20 -23.24 2.87
C ASN A 58 5.31 -23.88 4.25
N SER A 59 6.48 -24.46 4.55
CA SER A 59 6.82 -24.83 5.93
C SER A 59 8.30 -24.56 6.21
N ASP A 60 8.63 -23.28 6.44
CA ASP A 60 9.74 -22.88 7.29
C ASP A 60 9.24 -21.77 8.22
N THR A 61 8.69 -22.17 9.36
CA THR A 61 8.56 -21.31 10.54
C THR A 61 9.91 -21.29 11.26
N HIS A 62 10.62 -20.18 11.09
CA HIS A 62 11.44 -19.65 12.16
C HIS A 62 10.68 -18.49 12.79
N ASP A 63 10.48 -18.63 14.10
CA ASP A 63 9.92 -17.60 14.98
C ASP A 63 10.83 -16.36 14.92
N GLU A 64 10.51 -15.42 14.04
CA GLU A 64 10.86 -14.01 14.22
C GLU A 64 9.56 -13.24 14.31
N GLU A 65 9.30 -12.68 15.50
CA GLU A 65 8.39 -11.56 15.66
C GLU A 65 8.81 -10.46 14.67
N ILE A 66 8.12 -10.33 13.54
CA ILE A 66 8.28 -9.17 12.66
C ILE A 66 7.53 -8.01 13.31
N PHE A 67 8.21 -7.39 14.26
CA PHE A 67 8.19 -5.95 14.43
C PHE A 67 8.38 -5.35 13.03
N CYS A 68 7.44 -4.53 12.57
CA CYS A 68 7.44 -3.92 11.24
C CYS A 68 8.85 -3.55 10.79
N ASP A 69 9.43 -4.35 9.89
CA ASP A 69 10.75 -4.07 9.38
C ASP A 69 10.64 -2.85 8.45
N ASN A 70 11.03 -1.71 9.02
CA ASN A 70 11.12 -0.42 8.36
C ASN A 70 12.15 -0.44 7.20
N GLN A 71 12.85 -1.55 6.94
CA GLN A 71 13.88 -1.67 5.91
C GLN A 71 13.31 -1.75 4.48
N SER A 72 12.13 -2.36 4.23
CA SER A 72 11.51 -2.34 2.89
C SER A 72 10.59 -1.13 2.63
N VAL A 73 10.27 -0.36 3.67
CA VAL A 73 9.69 1.00 3.55
C VAL A 73 10.79 2.01 3.20
N GLN A 74 12.06 1.72 3.51
CA GLN A 74 13.23 2.54 3.19
C GLN A 74 13.94 2.20 1.88
N GLU A 75 13.79 0.99 1.31
CA GLU A 75 14.51 0.58 0.09
C GLU A 75 14.10 1.29 -1.21
N ALA A 76 13.19 2.26 -1.14
CA ALA A 76 13.13 3.29 -2.15
C ALA A 76 12.69 4.60 -1.50
N GLY A 77 13.60 5.25 -0.78
CA GLY A 77 13.59 6.71 -0.73
C GLY A 77 13.80 7.26 -2.14
N GLU A 78 12.79 7.19 -3.00
CA GLU A 78 12.80 7.93 -4.27
C GLU A 78 12.78 9.45 -3.98
N PRO A 79 13.38 10.30 -4.84
CA PRO A 79 13.86 11.65 -4.51
C PRO A 79 12.74 12.69 -4.43
N GLU A 80 11.66 12.41 -3.72
CA GLU A 80 10.57 13.35 -3.47
C GLU A 80 10.87 14.29 -2.30
N TRP A 81 11.83 13.94 -1.45
CA TRP A 81 12.25 14.78 -0.32
C TRP A 81 12.72 16.16 -0.77
N VAL A 82 13.27 16.28 -1.98
CA VAL A 82 13.69 17.55 -2.56
C VAL A 82 12.47 18.45 -2.82
N TYR A 83 11.39 17.90 -3.36
CA TYR A 83 10.14 18.64 -3.60
C TYR A 83 9.45 19.00 -2.29
N ILE A 84 9.48 18.09 -1.32
CA ILE A 84 8.94 18.35 0.02
C ILE A 84 9.72 19.48 0.68
N LEU A 85 11.05 19.39 0.74
CA LEU A 85 11.92 20.40 1.36
C LEU A 85 11.84 21.76 0.67
N PHE A 86 11.75 21.76 -0.66
CA PHE A 86 11.49 22.96 -1.45
C PHE A 86 10.12 23.56 -1.11
N GLY A 87 9.07 22.74 -1.01
CA GLY A 87 7.73 23.15 -0.61
C GLY A 87 7.66 23.70 0.81
N THR A 88 8.35 23.09 1.79
CA THR A 88 8.39 23.61 3.16
C THR A 88 9.10 24.96 3.24
N PHE A 89 10.20 25.13 2.51
CA PHE A 89 10.92 26.42 2.48
C PHE A 89 10.07 27.53 1.84
N ALA A 90 9.41 27.25 0.71
CA ALA A 90 8.51 28.19 0.05
C ALA A 90 7.27 28.52 0.94
N SER A 91 6.77 27.54 1.69
CA SER A 91 5.67 27.73 2.64
C SER A 91 6.04 28.67 3.80
N MET A 92 7.28 28.60 4.31
CA MET A 92 7.76 29.54 5.33
C MET A 92 7.72 30.99 4.83
N LEU A 93 8.15 31.23 3.58
CA LEU A 93 8.13 32.56 2.97
C LEU A 93 6.71 33.04 2.69
N ALA A 94 5.84 32.16 2.17
CA ALA A 94 4.43 32.47 1.96
C ALA A 94 3.74 32.83 3.29
N GLY A 95 3.99 32.07 4.35
CA GLY A 95 3.43 32.29 5.69
C GLY A 95 3.88 33.61 6.34
N ALA A 96 5.10 34.08 6.05
CA ALA A 96 5.60 35.37 6.52
C ALA A 96 4.89 36.58 5.90
N THR A 97 4.16 36.40 4.79
CA THR A 97 3.42 37.48 4.13
C THR A 97 2.32 38.05 5.03
N ALA A 98 1.61 37.21 5.80
CA ALA A 98 0.53 37.63 6.69
C ALA A 98 0.99 38.59 7.81
N PRO A 99 2.05 38.30 8.61
CA PRO A 99 2.54 39.24 9.61
C PRO A 99 3.12 40.52 9.01
N VAL A 100 3.81 40.45 7.84
CA VAL A 100 4.35 41.65 7.18
C VAL A 100 3.21 42.59 6.74
N VAL A 101 2.11 42.05 6.22
CA VAL A 101 0.91 42.82 5.92
C VAL A 101 0.37 43.54 7.16
N GLY A 102 0.32 42.86 8.31
CA GLY A 102 -0.09 43.47 9.58
C GLY A 102 0.79 44.65 10.00
N ILE A 103 2.12 44.53 9.86
CA ILE A 103 3.08 45.60 10.17
C ILE A 103 2.90 46.79 9.21
N ILE A 104 2.67 46.52 7.93
CA ILE A 104 2.41 47.57 6.93
C ILE A 104 1.10 48.31 7.25
N PHE A 105 0.04 47.61 7.62
CA PHE A 105 -1.22 48.24 8.05
C PHE A 105 -1.05 49.09 9.32
N SER A 106 -0.24 48.65 10.27
CA SER A 106 0.09 49.45 11.45
C SER A 106 0.82 50.75 11.07
N SER A 107 1.75 50.67 10.11
CA SER A 107 2.48 51.83 9.59
C SER A 107 1.56 52.81 8.86
N LEU A 108 0.59 52.28 8.09
CA LEU A 108 -0.44 53.07 7.44
C LEU A 108 -1.27 53.85 8.47
N TYR A 109 -1.68 53.20 9.57
CA TYR A 109 -2.45 53.86 10.62
C TYR A 109 -1.68 55.01 11.29
N HIS A 110 -0.39 54.83 11.54
CA HIS A 110 0.46 55.89 12.10
C HIS A 110 0.60 57.09 11.13
N GLN A 111 0.61 56.82 9.83
CA GLN A 111 0.68 57.83 8.78
C GLN A 111 -0.54 58.77 8.76
N TYR A 112 -1.72 58.26 9.14
CA TYR A 112 -2.97 59.03 9.20
C TYR A 112 -3.00 60.05 10.35
N ALA A 113 -2.13 59.91 11.36
CA ALA A 113 -2.03 60.86 12.46
C ALA A 113 -1.27 62.15 12.07
N ASN A 114 -0.56 62.16 10.93
CA ASN A 114 0.15 63.33 10.43
C ASN A 114 -0.79 64.28 9.68
N THR A 115 -0.77 65.57 10.01
CA THR A 115 -1.68 66.59 9.44
C THR A 115 -1.25 67.12 8.07
N ASP A 116 -0.05 66.76 7.59
CA ASP A 116 0.48 67.19 6.29
C ASP A 116 0.06 66.26 5.14
N LEU A 117 -0.91 66.72 4.36
CA LEU A 117 -1.53 65.97 3.26
C LEU A 117 -0.54 65.63 2.14
N ALA A 118 0.43 66.51 1.84
CA ALA A 118 1.35 66.30 0.73
C ALA A 118 2.33 65.15 1.02
N ASN A 119 2.82 65.09 2.26
CA ASN A 119 3.68 64.00 2.72
C ASN A 119 2.90 62.69 2.93
N GLN A 120 1.66 62.77 3.43
CA GLN A 120 0.78 61.62 3.59
C GLN A 120 0.49 60.90 2.26
N VAL A 121 0.14 61.63 1.20
CA VAL A 121 -0.15 61.04 -0.11
C VAL A 121 1.09 60.36 -0.70
N ARG A 122 2.28 60.96 -0.56
CA ARG A 122 3.53 60.39 -1.06
C ARG A 122 3.92 59.10 -0.32
N GLN A 123 3.79 59.08 1.01
CA GLN A 123 4.14 57.91 1.82
C GLN A 123 3.14 56.77 1.62
N THR A 124 1.83 57.07 1.58
CA THR A 124 0.79 56.08 1.25
C THR A 124 0.99 55.48 -0.14
N ARG A 125 1.37 56.28 -1.15
CA ARG A 125 1.67 55.77 -2.49
C ARG A 125 2.85 54.80 -2.50
N ASN A 126 3.95 55.15 -1.82
CA ASN A 126 5.11 54.27 -1.74
C ASN A 126 4.78 52.96 -1.02
N LEU A 127 4.00 53.03 0.07
CA LEU A 127 3.54 51.87 0.83
C LEU A 127 2.62 50.96 0.00
N ALA A 128 1.73 51.55 -0.81
CA ALA A 128 0.84 50.81 -1.70
C ALA A 128 1.61 50.02 -2.78
N VAL A 129 2.67 50.62 -3.36
CA VAL A 129 3.53 49.93 -4.33
C VAL A 129 4.26 48.74 -3.68
N ILE A 130 4.83 48.94 -2.47
CA ILE A 130 5.49 47.87 -1.71
C ILE A 130 4.51 46.72 -1.42
N MET A 131 3.27 47.05 -1.03
CA MET A 131 2.20 46.07 -0.81
C MET A 131 1.90 45.23 -2.06
N ILE A 132 1.74 45.87 -3.22
CA ILE A 132 1.46 45.16 -4.48
C ILE A 132 2.62 44.24 -4.83
N CYS A 133 3.85 44.73 -4.78
CA CYS A 133 5.04 43.93 -5.06
C CYS A 133 5.16 42.73 -4.10
N LEU A 134 4.89 42.93 -2.81
CA LEU A 134 4.92 41.88 -1.80
C LEU A 134 3.87 40.80 -2.07
N HIS A 135 2.64 41.16 -2.45
CA HIS A 135 1.58 40.18 -2.74
C HIS A 135 1.81 39.43 -4.05
N ILE A 136 2.39 40.08 -5.06
CA ILE A 136 2.77 39.40 -6.30
C ILE A 136 3.86 38.36 -6.00
N ALA A 137 4.91 38.75 -5.25
CA ALA A 137 5.97 37.83 -4.85
C ALA A 137 5.45 36.69 -3.98
N GLY A 138 4.66 36.99 -2.94
CA GLY A 138 4.05 36.00 -2.06
C GLY A 138 3.10 35.05 -2.79
N GLY A 139 2.32 35.56 -3.75
CA GLY A 139 1.44 34.75 -4.60
C GLY A 139 2.21 33.74 -5.44
N ILE A 140 3.36 34.14 -6.00
CA ILE A 140 4.26 33.23 -6.73
C ILE A 140 4.79 32.12 -5.81
N PHE A 141 5.21 32.46 -4.59
CA PHE A 141 5.68 31.46 -3.61
C PHE A 141 4.57 30.50 -3.17
N THR A 142 3.35 31.00 -2.93
CA THR A 142 2.19 30.16 -2.60
C THR A 142 1.87 29.21 -3.73
N TRP A 143 1.84 29.69 -4.97
CA TRP A 143 1.60 28.85 -6.14
C TRP A 143 2.67 27.76 -6.31
N ALA A 144 3.95 28.13 -6.16
CA ALA A 144 5.06 27.18 -6.22
C ALA A 144 4.99 26.12 -5.11
N THR A 145 4.55 26.52 -3.90
CA THR A 145 4.35 25.61 -2.75
C THR A 145 3.24 24.59 -3.04
N THR A 146 2.07 25.06 -3.50
CA THR A 146 0.94 24.18 -3.84
C THR A 146 1.31 23.24 -4.99
N TRP A 147 2.02 23.74 -6.00
CA TRP A 147 2.51 22.94 -7.11
C TRP A 147 3.48 21.83 -6.66
N ALA A 148 4.44 22.15 -5.77
CA ALA A 148 5.39 21.18 -5.25
C ALA A 148 4.72 20.06 -4.43
N PHE A 149 3.80 20.42 -3.52
CA PHE A 149 3.06 19.44 -2.74
C PHE A 149 2.09 18.61 -3.58
N ALA A 150 1.47 19.19 -4.62
CA ALA A 150 0.60 18.46 -5.53
C ALA A 150 1.38 17.36 -6.28
N ILE A 151 2.56 17.69 -6.82
CA ILE A 151 3.39 16.73 -7.55
C ILE A 151 3.91 15.62 -6.63
N SER A 152 4.36 15.96 -5.42
CA SER A 152 4.77 14.94 -4.45
C SER A 152 3.58 14.04 -4.07
N GLY A 153 2.39 14.60 -3.84
CA GLY A 153 1.19 13.82 -3.56
C GLY A 153 0.81 12.85 -4.68
N GLU A 154 0.90 13.28 -5.94
CA GLU A 154 0.60 12.43 -7.10
C GLU A 154 1.58 11.25 -7.23
N ARG A 155 2.88 11.53 -7.11
CA ARG A 155 3.91 10.50 -7.26
C ARG A 155 3.86 9.47 -6.13
N LEU A 156 3.70 9.92 -4.88
CA LEU A 156 3.49 9.05 -3.74
C LEU A 156 2.25 8.16 -3.93
N THR A 157 1.11 8.76 -4.31
CA THR A 157 -0.15 8.02 -4.52
C THR A 157 -0.01 6.99 -5.64
N ARG A 158 0.62 7.36 -6.76
CA ARG A 158 0.87 6.47 -7.89
C ARG A 158 1.71 5.27 -7.47
N ARG A 159 2.77 5.51 -6.71
CA ARG A 159 3.66 4.47 -6.23
C ARG A 159 2.96 3.50 -5.28
N MET A 160 2.19 4.00 -4.32
CA MET A 160 1.42 3.16 -3.39
C MET A 160 0.42 2.27 -4.14
N ARG A 161 -0.32 2.83 -5.10
CA ARG A 161 -1.28 2.09 -5.93
C ARG A 161 -0.60 1.01 -6.78
N LEU A 162 0.54 1.34 -7.40
CA LEU A 162 1.28 0.35 -8.19
C LEU A 162 1.85 -0.77 -7.32
N ALA A 163 2.39 -0.45 -6.15
CA ALA A 163 2.93 -1.45 -5.23
C ALA A 163 1.83 -2.37 -4.67
N ALA A 164 0.67 -1.82 -4.30
CA ALA A 164 -0.48 -2.59 -3.85
C ALA A 164 -1.04 -3.48 -4.96
N PHE A 165 -1.20 -2.95 -6.17
CA PHE A 165 -1.65 -3.73 -7.33
C PHE A 165 -0.68 -4.87 -7.67
N ALA A 166 0.63 -4.60 -7.66
CA ALA A 166 1.64 -5.62 -7.88
C ALA A 166 1.62 -6.71 -6.78
N ALA A 167 1.32 -6.35 -5.53
CA ALA A 167 1.16 -7.31 -4.44
C ALA A 167 -0.10 -8.18 -4.62
N VAL A 168 -1.23 -7.59 -5.02
CA VAL A 168 -2.46 -8.33 -5.35
C VAL A 168 -2.18 -9.37 -6.44
N LEU A 169 -1.49 -8.99 -7.52
CA LEU A 169 -1.22 -9.88 -8.65
C LEU A 169 -0.27 -11.05 -8.34
N ARG A 170 0.45 -11.01 -7.21
CA ARG A 170 1.32 -12.10 -6.77
C ARG A 170 0.58 -13.18 -5.98
N GLN A 171 -0.69 -12.96 -5.64
CA GLN A 171 -1.49 -13.91 -4.87
C GLN A 171 -1.94 -15.11 -5.69
N GLU A 172 -2.12 -16.23 -5.00
CA GLU A 172 -2.62 -17.48 -5.59
C GLU A 172 -4.11 -17.38 -5.96
N VAL A 173 -4.56 -18.23 -6.89
CA VAL A 173 -5.95 -18.21 -7.39
C VAL A 173 -6.96 -18.46 -6.27
N GLY A 174 -6.64 -19.30 -5.29
CA GLY A 174 -7.51 -19.60 -4.15
C GLY A 174 -7.76 -18.39 -3.23
N TRP A 175 -6.84 -17.42 -3.19
CA TRP A 175 -7.02 -16.18 -2.43
C TRP A 175 -8.12 -15.29 -3.01
N PHE A 176 -8.26 -15.28 -4.34
CA PHE A 176 -9.31 -14.53 -5.06
C PHE A 176 -10.69 -15.17 -4.97
N ASP A 177 -10.76 -16.46 -4.59
CA ASP A 177 -12.03 -17.18 -4.44
C ASP A 177 -12.72 -16.87 -3.09
N MET A 178 -12.04 -16.20 -2.15
CA MET A 178 -12.62 -15.77 -0.88
C MET A 178 -13.56 -14.57 -1.09
N GLU A 179 -14.74 -14.56 -0.44
CA GLU A 179 -15.76 -13.51 -0.59
C GLU A 179 -15.22 -12.11 -0.20
N GLU A 180 -14.29 -12.07 0.77
CA GLU A 180 -13.60 -10.87 1.26
C GLU A 180 -12.63 -10.25 0.24
N ASN A 181 -12.13 -11.06 -0.70
CA ASN A 181 -11.19 -10.66 -1.76
C ASN A 181 -11.86 -10.56 -3.14
N SER A 182 -13.18 -10.39 -3.15
CA SER A 182 -13.90 -10.12 -4.38
C SER A 182 -13.32 -8.88 -5.10
N VAL A 183 -13.32 -8.94 -6.43
CA VAL A 183 -12.71 -7.91 -7.30
C VAL A 183 -13.25 -6.50 -7.02
N SER A 184 -14.52 -6.38 -6.65
CA SER A 184 -15.16 -5.10 -6.30
C SER A 184 -14.59 -4.50 -5.00
N VAL A 185 -14.35 -5.33 -3.99
CA VAL A 185 -13.76 -4.92 -2.71
C VAL A 185 -12.31 -4.50 -2.93
N LEU A 186 -11.52 -5.30 -3.66
CA LEU A 186 -10.12 -4.99 -3.95
C LEU A 186 -9.96 -3.70 -4.78
N THR A 187 -10.82 -3.47 -5.76
CA THR A 187 -10.79 -2.23 -6.57
C THR A 187 -11.10 -1.01 -5.71
N THR A 188 -12.07 -1.13 -4.80
CA THR A 188 -12.44 -0.06 -3.87
C THR A 188 -11.29 0.21 -2.89
N GLN A 189 -10.70 -0.83 -2.30
CA GLN A 189 -9.57 -0.72 -1.40
C GLN A 189 -8.33 -0.15 -2.09
N LEU A 190 -8.06 -0.51 -3.34
CA LEU A 190 -6.96 0.06 -4.12
C LEU A 190 -7.14 1.56 -4.39
N SER A 191 -8.38 2.02 -4.57
CA SER A 191 -8.67 3.43 -4.80
C SER A 191 -8.61 4.27 -3.52
N VAL A 192 -9.18 3.74 -2.42
CA VAL A 192 -9.37 4.45 -1.15
C VAL A 192 -8.15 4.31 -0.24
N ASP A 193 -7.60 3.10 -0.10
CA ASP A 193 -6.55 2.79 0.86
C ASP A 193 -5.56 1.73 0.32
N ALA A 194 -4.84 2.09 -0.75
CA ALA A 194 -3.83 1.23 -1.34
C ALA A 194 -2.71 0.86 -0.34
N ALA A 195 -2.40 1.74 0.61
CA ALA A 195 -1.34 1.49 1.58
C ALA A 195 -1.74 0.38 2.57
N ALA A 196 -2.94 0.48 3.17
CA ALA A 196 -3.43 -0.56 4.07
C ALA A 196 -3.67 -1.89 3.35
N LEU A 197 -4.15 -1.86 2.09
CA LEU A 197 -4.32 -3.08 1.29
C LEU A 197 -3.01 -3.84 1.14
N LYS A 198 -1.91 -3.15 0.84
CA LYS A 198 -0.58 -3.77 0.74
C LYS A 198 -0.18 -4.47 2.04
N VAL A 199 -0.42 -3.83 3.19
CA VAL A 199 -0.12 -4.39 4.51
C VAL A 199 -0.98 -5.61 4.80
N ARG A 200 -2.29 -5.53 4.52
CA ARG A 200 -3.25 -6.63 4.72
C ARG A 200 -2.84 -7.89 3.95
N ILE A 201 -2.51 -7.73 2.67
CA ILE A 201 -2.11 -8.84 1.80
C ILE A 201 -0.84 -9.51 2.31
N TYR A 202 0.10 -8.74 2.88
CA TYR A 202 1.32 -9.29 3.46
C TYR A 202 1.02 -10.13 4.71
N HIS A 203 0.08 -9.68 5.54
CA HIS A 203 -0.35 -10.41 6.73
C HIS A 203 -1.15 -11.69 6.38
N GLU A 204 -1.90 -11.70 5.27
CA GLU A 204 -2.61 -12.90 4.79
C GLU A 204 -1.72 -13.92 4.07
N SER A 205 -0.50 -13.53 3.68
CA SER A 205 0.44 -14.40 2.97
C SER A 205 1.34 -15.26 3.89
N ILE A 206 1.22 -15.09 5.21
CA ILE A 206 1.91 -15.86 6.26
C ILE A 206 0.94 -16.90 6.83
#